data_AF-A0A232ELK1-F1
#
_entry.id   AF-A0A232ELK1-F1
#
_cell.length_a   1.000
_cell.length_b   1.000
_cell.length_c   1.000
_cell.angle_alpha   90.00
_cell.angle_beta   90.00
_cell.angle_gamma   90.00
#
_symmetry.space_group_name_H-M   'P 1'
#
loop_
_entity.id
_entity.type
_entity.pdbx_description
1 polymer ?
#
loop_
_entity_poly.entity_id
_entity_poly.type
_entity_poly.pdbx_seq_one_letter_code
_entity_poly.pdbx_strand_id
1 'polypeptide(L)'
;MKSELDLFTLPLTQTSIESSAYLYYKPISSLSDDGDSPLEFLIPSSTDHYIDLAHTMLHLTVQILPASDTPSENLKVGPIDIFFNQKLVSPPNNAYPYRAYIETLLNYAVPAMRSHLTSALWSIDTANAMDAAPNLDRKADGANQGLINRLFFTAGGKAVDMIGHLHCDVFG
;
A
#
# COMPACT_ATOMS: atom_id res chain seq x y z
N MET A 1 -2.89 17.75 -35.67
CA MET A 1 -4.20 17.71 -35.00
C MET A 1 -4.09 16.62 -33.94
N LYS A 2 -4.22 16.95 -32.65
CA LYS A 2 -4.04 15.96 -31.57
C LYS A 2 -5.26 15.05 -31.52
N SER A 3 -5.07 13.72 -31.48
CA SER A 3 -6.16 12.73 -31.54
C SER A 3 -7.10 12.75 -30.33
N GLU A 4 -6.71 13.46 -29.26
CA GLU A 4 -7.45 13.59 -28.00
C GLU A 4 -8.79 14.34 -28.13
N LEU A 5 -9.00 15.10 -29.21
CA LEU A 5 -10.21 15.89 -29.47
C LEU A 5 -11.11 15.31 -30.58
N ASP A 6 -10.76 14.14 -31.12
CA ASP A 6 -11.53 13.50 -32.18
C ASP A 6 -12.63 12.61 -31.58
N LEU A 7 -13.80 13.22 -31.43
CA LEU A 7 -14.98 12.63 -30.80
C LEU A 7 -15.64 11.51 -31.63
N PHE A 8 -15.23 11.34 -32.89
CA PHE A 8 -15.88 10.44 -33.85
C PHE A 8 -14.96 9.31 -34.34
N THR A 9 -13.67 9.35 -34.01
CA THR A 9 -12.80 8.19 -34.19
C THR A 9 -13.06 7.16 -33.10
N LEU A 10 -13.31 5.93 -33.53
CA LEU A 10 -13.27 4.79 -32.62
C LEU A 10 -11.87 4.72 -32.00
N PRO A 11 -11.75 4.66 -30.66
CA PRO A 11 -10.45 4.47 -30.04
C PRO A 11 -9.84 3.17 -30.55
N LEU A 12 -8.52 3.16 -30.74
CA LEU A 12 -7.79 1.97 -31.13
C LEU A 12 -8.17 0.83 -30.18
N THR A 13 -8.66 -0.27 -30.74
CA THR A 13 -8.99 -1.46 -29.95
C THR A 13 -7.69 -2.22 -29.70
N GLN A 14 -7.36 -2.44 -28.42
CA GLN A 14 -6.22 -3.25 -28.03
C GLN A 14 -6.49 -4.72 -28.42
N THR A 15 -5.77 -5.24 -29.41
CA THR A 15 -5.90 -6.63 -29.89
C THR A 15 -4.74 -7.53 -29.46
N SER A 16 -3.71 -6.99 -28.82
CA SER A 16 -2.49 -7.72 -28.46
C SER A 16 -2.59 -8.47 -27.11
N ILE A 17 -3.51 -8.07 -26.23
CA ILE A 17 -3.72 -8.77 -24.95
C ILE A 17 -4.88 -9.75 -25.14
N GLU A 18 -4.57 -11.04 -25.14
CA GLU A 18 -5.57 -12.10 -25.32
C GLU A 18 -6.29 -12.46 -24.00
N SER A 19 -5.56 -12.42 -22.88
CA SER A 19 -6.12 -12.70 -21.55
C SER A 19 -5.25 -12.09 -20.43
N SER A 20 -5.85 -11.94 -19.25
CA SER A 20 -5.18 -11.48 -18.02
C SER A 20 -5.58 -12.37 -16.84
N ALA A 21 -4.64 -12.68 -15.96
CA ALA A 21 -4.91 -13.46 -14.75
C ALA A 21 -4.07 -12.95 -13.57
N TYR A 22 -4.59 -13.11 -12.36
CA TYR A 22 -3.83 -12.87 -11.13
C TYR A 22 -3.07 -14.13 -10.72
N LEU A 23 -1.78 -14.00 -10.49
CA LEU A 23 -0.91 -15.06 -9.98
C LEU A 23 -0.48 -14.72 -8.55
N TYR A 24 -0.56 -15.72 -7.66
CA TYR A 24 -0.21 -15.56 -6.26
C TYR A 24 1.17 -16.16 -5.98
N TYR A 25 2.10 -15.31 -5.57
CA TYR A 25 3.45 -15.71 -5.17
C TYR A 25 3.59 -15.60 -3.66
N LYS A 26 4.02 -16.70 -3.03
CA LYS A 26 4.38 -16.71 -1.61
C LYS A 26 5.83 -16.25 -1.44
N PRO A 27 6.18 -15.64 -0.29
CA PRO A 27 7.56 -15.31 -0.01
C PRO A 27 8.41 -16.58 0.07
N ILE A 28 9.66 -16.47 -0.39
CA ILE A 28 10.68 -17.52 -0.27
C ILE A 28 11.56 -17.33 0.96
N SER A 29 11.61 -16.11 1.51
CA SER A 29 12.31 -15.84 2.77
C SER A 29 11.47 -16.27 3.98
N SER A 30 12.16 -16.70 5.03
CA SER A 30 11.57 -16.94 6.35
C SER A 30 11.64 -15.66 7.18
N LEU A 31 10.63 -15.43 8.02
CA LEU A 31 10.71 -14.40 9.05
C LEU A 31 11.81 -14.77 10.05
N SER A 32 12.83 -13.93 10.18
CA SER A 32 13.88 -14.04 11.19
C SER A 32 13.73 -12.94 12.25
N ASP A 33 14.19 -13.23 13.47
CA ASP A 33 14.30 -12.20 14.53
C ASP A 33 15.39 -11.16 14.21
N ASP A 34 16.27 -11.46 13.25
CA ASP A 34 17.19 -10.49 12.67
C ASP A 34 16.40 -9.47 11.84
N GLY A 35 16.26 -8.26 12.39
CA GLY A 35 15.39 -7.18 11.89
C GLY A 35 15.73 -6.60 10.52
N ASP A 36 16.77 -7.11 9.86
CA ASP A 36 17.23 -6.65 8.54
C ASP A 36 16.94 -7.66 7.42
N SER A 37 16.25 -8.78 7.69
CA SER A 37 15.90 -9.75 6.65
C SER A 37 14.66 -9.31 5.85
N PRO A 38 14.77 -9.06 4.53
CA PRO A 38 13.64 -8.64 3.72
C PRO A 38 12.67 -9.79 3.43
N LEU A 39 11.42 -9.42 3.14
CA LEU A 39 10.46 -10.34 2.55
C LEU A 39 10.76 -10.51 1.05
N GLU A 40 11.23 -11.67 0.65
CA GLU A 40 11.68 -11.93 -0.72
C GLU A 40 10.66 -12.76 -1.49
N PHE A 41 10.40 -12.35 -2.73
CA PHE A 41 9.51 -13.05 -3.65
C PHE A 41 10.27 -13.42 -4.93
N LEU A 42 10.19 -14.68 -5.33
CA LEU A 42 10.71 -15.14 -6.61
C LEU A 42 9.56 -15.18 -7.62
N ILE A 43 9.55 -14.21 -8.53
CA ILE A 43 8.62 -14.18 -9.66
C ILE A 43 9.36 -14.73 -10.89
N PRO A 44 9.04 -15.96 -11.35
CA PRO A 44 9.70 -16.55 -12.50
C PRO A 44 9.34 -15.78 -13.78
N SER A 45 10.29 -15.68 -14.70
CA SER A 45 10.00 -15.15 -16.03
C SER A 45 9.08 -16.10 -16.80
N SER A 46 8.23 -15.51 -17.65
CA SER A 46 7.44 -16.23 -18.64
C SER A 46 7.84 -15.77 -20.04
N THR A 47 7.86 -16.69 -21.00
CA THR A 47 8.05 -16.37 -22.42
C THR A 47 6.78 -15.87 -23.07
N ASP A 48 5.62 -16.23 -22.49
CA ASP A 48 4.31 -16.07 -23.12
C ASP A 48 3.46 -15.02 -22.41
N HIS A 49 3.85 -14.64 -21.19
CA HIS A 49 3.11 -13.71 -20.35
C HIS A 49 4.00 -12.57 -19.86
N TYR A 50 3.46 -11.36 -19.95
CA TYR A 50 4.05 -10.18 -19.34
C TYR A 50 3.46 -9.94 -17.96
N ILE A 51 4.30 -9.45 -17.05
CA ILE A 51 3.85 -9.01 -15.73
C ILE A 51 3.35 -7.58 -15.85
N ASP A 52 2.09 -7.37 -15.50
CA ASP A 52 1.54 -6.05 -15.32
C ASP A 52 1.89 -5.53 -13.92
N LEU A 53 2.90 -4.66 -13.86
CA LEU A 53 3.34 -4.06 -12.59
C LEU A 53 2.25 -3.16 -12.01
N ALA A 54 1.50 -2.40 -12.81
CA ALA A 54 0.48 -1.48 -12.30
C ALA A 54 -0.63 -2.21 -11.51
N HIS A 55 -0.91 -3.46 -11.88
CA HIS A 55 -1.88 -4.31 -11.20
C HIS A 55 -1.25 -5.28 -10.19
N THR A 56 -0.02 -5.04 -9.74
CA THR A 56 0.61 -5.78 -8.65
C THR A 56 0.06 -5.31 -7.30
N MET A 57 -0.43 -6.28 -6.52
CA MET A 57 -0.91 -6.06 -5.15
C MET A 57 -0.08 -6.88 -4.16
N LEU A 58 0.14 -6.30 -2.98
CA LEU A 58 0.78 -6.98 -1.86
C LEU A 58 -0.28 -7.38 -0.85
N HIS A 59 -0.34 -8.67 -0.52
CA HIS A 59 -1.20 -9.23 0.53
C HIS A 59 -0.36 -9.60 1.75
N LEU A 60 -0.70 -9.04 2.91
CA LEU A 60 0.02 -9.23 4.17
C LEU A 60 -0.96 -9.43 5.33
N THR A 61 -0.65 -10.38 6.20
CA THR A 61 -1.24 -10.46 7.53
C THR A 61 -0.21 -10.00 8.55
N VAL A 62 -0.50 -8.91 9.27
CA VAL A 62 0.47 -8.26 10.17
C VAL A 62 -0.10 -8.20 11.59
N GLN A 63 0.75 -8.49 12.58
CA GLN A 63 0.47 -8.30 13.99
C GLN A 63 1.59 -7.46 14.60
N ILE A 64 1.23 -6.40 15.33
CA ILE A 64 2.19 -5.50 15.95
C ILE A 64 2.27 -5.82 17.43
N LEU A 65 3.44 -6.28 17.88
CA LEU A 65 3.70 -6.67 19.28
C LEU A 65 4.72 -5.72 19.92
N PRO A 66 4.59 -5.43 21.22
CA PRO A 66 5.58 -4.62 21.91
C PRO A 66 6.92 -5.35 22.01
N ALA A 67 8.02 -4.62 21.86
CA ALA A 67 9.39 -5.17 21.97
C ALA A 67 9.77 -5.63 23.40
N SER A 68 8.93 -5.35 24.39
CA SER A 68 9.07 -5.80 25.78
C SER A 68 7.70 -6.05 26.39
N ASP A 69 7.64 -6.73 27.55
CA ASP A 69 6.39 -6.96 28.30
C ASP A 69 5.71 -5.67 28.78
N THR A 70 6.34 -4.50 28.61
CA THR A 70 5.65 -3.22 28.82
C THR A 70 4.84 -2.86 27.58
N PRO A 71 3.50 -2.66 27.72
CA PRO A 71 2.67 -2.21 26.62
C PRO A 71 3.17 -0.83 26.18
N SER A 72 3.80 -0.76 25.01
CA SER A 72 3.96 0.52 24.33
C SER A 72 2.67 0.78 23.56
N GLU A 73 1.90 1.75 24.03
CA GLU A 73 0.57 2.07 23.49
C GLU A 73 0.63 2.61 22.04
N ASN A 74 1.82 2.95 21.55
CA ASN A 74 2.04 3.64 20.26
C ASN A 74 3.20 3.03 19.47
N LEU A 75 3.06 1.77 19.06
CA LEU A 75 4.03 1.11 18.18
C LEU A 75 3.96 1.75 16.79
N LYS A 76 5.04 2.44 16.42
CA LYS A 76 5.19 3.09 15.11
C LYS A 76 5.79 2.09 14.12
N VAL A 77 5.14 1.94 12.98
CA VAL A 77 5.70 1.21 11.84
C VAL A 77 6.39 2.23 10.93
N GLY A 78 7.64 1.96 10.59
CA GLY A 78 8.41 2.80 9.66
C GLY A 78 7.93 2.67 8.22
N PRO A 79 8.42 3.53 7.32
CA PRO A 79 8.18 3.36 5.88
C PRO A 79 8.78 2.02 5.40
N ILE A 80 8.25 1.53 4.28
CA ILE A 80 8.69 0.28 3.64
C ILE A 80 9.64 0.62 2.50
N ASP A 81 10.77 -0.09 2.44
CA ASP A 81 11.66 -0.07 1.29
C ASP A 81 11.36 -1.22 0.35
N ILE A 82 11.33 -0.93 -0.95
CA ILE A 82 11.01 -1.91 -2.00
C ILE A 82 12.20 -2.06 -2.93
N PHE A 83 12.62 -3.30 -3.13
CA PHE A 83 13.76 -3.65 -3.97
C PHE A 83 13.32 -4.55 -5.12
N PHE A 84 13.76 -4.22 -6.33
CA PHE A 84 13.67 -5.10 -7.50
C PHE A 84 15.05 -5.62 -7.84
N ASN A 85 15.24 -6.93 -7.74
CA ASN A 85 16.53 -7.56 -8.00
C ASN A 85 17.68 -6.85 -7.28
N GLN A 86 17.51 -6.62 -5.97
CA GLN A 86 18.44 -5.90 -5.08
C GLN A 86 18.65 -4.41 -5.40
N LYS A 87 17.89 -3.83 -6.32
CA LYS A 87 17.89 -2.39 -6.60
C LYS A 87 16.71 -1.70 -5.91
N LEU A 88 17.00 -0.72 -5.07
CA LEU A 88 15.98 0.13 -4.44
C LEU A 88 15.15 0.84 -5.51
N VAL A 89 13.83 0.68 -5.44
CA VAL A 89 12.85 1.34 -6.33
C VAL A 89 11.89 2.25 -5.56
N SER A 90 11.78 2.11 -4.24
CA SER A 90 11.09 3.08 -3.41
C SER A 90 11.88 4.39 -3.31
N PRO A 91 11.21 5.54 -3.13
CA PRO A 91 11.90 6.80 -2.84
C PRO A 91 12.80 6.66 -1.61
N PRO A 92 14.05 7.15 -1.63
CA PRO A 92 15.02 7.01 -0.53
C PRO A 92 14.70 7.90 0.68
N ASN A 93 13.48 8.42 0.77
CA ASN A 93 13.05 9.39 1.78
C ASN A 93 11.77 8.93 2.47
N ASN A 94 11.48 9.48 3.64
CA ASN A 94 10.26 9.21 4.40
C ASN A 94 8.98 9.79 3.74
N ALA A 95 8.99 10.05 2.43
CA ALA A 95 7.87 10.65 1.70
C ALA A 95 6.87 9.62 1.16
N TYR A 96 7.18 8.32 1.21
CA TYR A 96 6.27 7.26 0.73
C TYR A 96 4.84 7.39 1.29
N PRO A 97 4.61 7.59 2.60
CA PRO A 97 3.26 7.74 3.13
C PRO A 97 2.50 8.93 2.54
N TYR A 98 3.17 10.06 2.32
CA TYR A 98 2.57 11.25 1.72
C TYR A 98 2.21 11.02 0.26
N ARG A 99 3.11 10.40 -0.50
CA ARG A 99 2.87 10.04 -1.89
C ARG A 99 1.67 9.11 -2.02
N ALA A 100 1.65 8.01 -1.27
CA ALA A 100 0.55 7.06 -1.26
C ALA A 100 -0.78 7.74 -0.91
N TYR A 101 -0.76 8.64 0.08
CA TYR A 101 -1.94 9.38 0.50
C TYR A 101 -2.45 10.34 -0.58
N ILE A 102 -1.57 11.12 -1.20
CA ILE A 102 -1.93 12.07 -2.27
C ILE A 102 -2.39 11.34 -3.53
N GLU A 103 -1.69 10.30 -3.96
CA GLU A 103 -2.09 9.49 -5.12
C GLU A 103 -3.47 8.87 -4.90
N THR A 104 -3.75 8.37 -3.70
CA THR A 104 -5.07 7.83 -3.37
C THR A 104 -6.15 8.91 -3.41
N LEU A 105 -5.87 10.10 -2.87
CA LEU A 105 -6.80 11.23 -2.90
C LEU A 105 -7.12 11.73 -4.31
N LEU A 106 -6.13 11.75 -5.20
CA LEU A 106 -6.28 12.30 -6.55
C LEU A 106 -6.87 11.30 -7.55
N ASN A 107 -6.53 10.01 -7.42
CA ASN A 107 -6.89 9.01 -8.42
C ASN A 107 -8.20 8.25 -8.10
N TYR A 108 -8.68 8.28 -6.85
CA TYR A 108 -9.85 7.52 -6.45
C TYR A 108 -11.03 8.39 -6.06
N ALA A 109 -12.22 8.00 -6.50
CA ALA A 109 -13.46 8.60 -6.06
C ALA A 109 -13.88 8.10 -4.67
N VAL A 110 -14.71 8.88 -3.97
CA VAL A 110 -15.23 8.55 -2.63
C VAL A 110 -15.82 7.13 -2.52
N PRO A 111 -16.56 6.59 -3.51
CA PRO A 111 -17.04 5.20 -3.43
C PRO A 111 -15.92 4.16 -3.36
N ALA A 112 -14.81 4.36 -4.07
CA ALA A 112 -13.64 3.47 -4.01
C ALA A 112 -12.97 3.53 -2.63
N MET A 113 -12.81 4.74 -2.10
CA MET A 113 -12.26 4.99 -0.76
C MET A 113 -13.06 4.34 0.37
N ARG A 114 -14.38 4.22 0.20
CA ARG A 114 -15.29 3.58 1.16
C ARG A 114 -15.52 2.09 0.91
N SER A 115 -14.93 1.53 -0.16
CA SER A 115 -15.07 0.13 -0.52
C SER A 115 -13.70 -0.55 -0.52
N HIS A 116 -13.18 -0.94 -1.68
CA HIS A 116 -11.98 -1.79 -1.76
C HIS A 116 -10.74 -1.14 -1.13
N LEU A 117 -10.58 0.19 -1.14
CA LEU A 117 -9.41 0.81 -0.50
C LEU A 117 -9.34 0.58 1.02
N THR A 118 -10.46 0.24 1.67
CA THR A 118 -10.43 -0.13 3.10
C THR A 118 -9.66 -1.44 3.34
N SER A 119 -9.45 -2.28 2.33
CA SER A 119 -8.60 -3.48 2.44
C SER A 119 -7.11 -3.14 2.61
N ALA A 120 -6.70 -1.93 2.23
CA ALA A 120 -5.37 -1.39 2.47
C ALA A 120 -5.34 -0.44 3.68
N LEU A 121 -6.33 -0.53 4.57
CA LEU A 121 -6.53 0.34 5.73
C LEU A 121 -6.65 1.84 5.39
N TRP A 122 -7.17 2.16 4.21
CA TRP A 122 -7.42 3.55 3.86
C TRP A 122 -8.41 4.21 4.84
N SER A 123 -8.02 5.37 5.36
CA SER A 123 -8.90 6.30 6.07
C SER A 123 -8.41 7.71 5.83
N ILE A 124 -9.33 8.61 5.51
CA ILE A 124 -9.02 10.03 5.30
C ILE A 124 -8.52 10.66 6.60
N ASP A 125 -7.43 11.41 6.49
CA ASP A 125 -6.85 12.17 7.59
C ASP A 125 -7.60 13.46 7.88
N THR A 126 -7.49 13.92 9.12
CA THR A 126 -8.05 15.22 9.53
C THR A 126 -7.16 16.35 9.00
N ALA A 127 -7.77 17.32 8.33
CA ALA A 127 -7.05 18.48 7.79
C ALA A 127 -6.29 19.22 8.90
N ASN A 128 -5.07 19.66 8.61
CA ASN A 128 -4.13 20.29 9.55
C ASN A 128 -3.64 19.41 10.71
N ALA A 129 -3.92 18.10 10.69
CA ALA A 129 -3.49 17.16 11.73
C ALA A 129 -2.67 15.97 11.17
N MET A 130 -2.18 16.03 9.93
CA MET A 130 -1.45 14.92 9.30
C MET A 130 -0.25 14.46 10.13
N ASP A 131 0.51 15.42 10.69
CA ASP A 131 1.68 15.18 11.56
C ASP A 131 1.31 14.98 13.04
N ALA A 132 0.03 14.93 13.39
CA ALA A 132 -0.39 14.72 14.77
C ALA A 132 0.07 13.34 15.27
N ALA A 133 0.49 13.29 16.52
CA ALA A 133 0.87 12.04 17.16
C ALA A 133 -0.31 11.05 17.19
N PRO A 134 -0.04 9.73 17.13
CA PRO A 134 -1.08 8.73 17.31
C PRO A 134 -1.79 8.93 18.66
N ASN A 135 -3.11 8.75 18.65
CA ASN A 135 -3.97 8.91 19.82
C ASN A 135 -4.90 7.69 19.91
N LEU A 136 -5.09 7.15 21.11
CA LEU A 136 -6.02 6.04 21.35
C LEU A 136 -7.44 6.53 21.65
N ASP A 137 -7.62 7.80 22.00
CA ASP A 137 -8.93 8.41 22.15
C ASP A 137 -9.53 8.75 20.77
N ARG A 138 -10.59 8.03 20.41
CA ARG A 138 -11.36 8.22 19.17
C ARG A 138 -11.99 9.60 19.03
N LYS A 139 -12.11 10.36 20.11
CA LYS A 139 -12.78 11.66 20.14
C LYS A 139 -11.85 12.81 20.49
N ALA A 140 -10.54 12.58 20.45
CA ALA A 140 -9.58 13.61 20.77
C ALA A 140 -9.68 14.79 19.79
N ASP A 141 -9.97 15.97 20.33
CA ASP A 141 -10.03 17.21 19.55
C ASP A 141 -8.64 17.53 18.96
N GLY A 142 -8.61 17.86 17.67
CA GLY A 142 -7.37 18.18 16.95
C GLY A 142 -6.50 16.98 16.60
N ALA A 143 -6.94 15.75 16.89
CA ALA A 143 -6.22 14.54 16.50
C ALA A 143 -6.51 14.13 15.05
N ASN A 144 -5.62 13.31 14.49
CA ASN A 144 -5.82 12.74 13.17
C ASN A 144 -6.75 11.54 13.22
N GLN A 145 -8.04 11.75 12.92
CA GLN A 145 -9.04 10.68 12.97
C GLN A 145 -8.71 9.51 12.02
N GLY A 146 -8.08 9.79 10.88
CA GLY A 146 -7.67 8.75 9.93
C GLY A 146 -6.60 7.84 10.51
N LEU A 147 -5.58 8.43 11.14
CA LEU A 147 -4.55 7.69 11.86
C LEU A 147 -5.12 6.89 13.02
N ILE A 148 -6.04 7.46 13.80
CA ILE A 148 -6.70 6.78 14.90
C ILE A 148 -7.43 5.53 14.40
N ASN A 149 -8.23 5.67 13.33
CA ASN A 149 -8.96 4.55 12.74
C ASN A 149 -8.03 3.42 12.30
N ARG A 150 -6.88 3.75 11.69
CA ARG A 150 -5.87 2.75 11.30
C ARG A 150 -5.26 2.04 12.50
N LEU A 151 -4.91 2.78 13.56
CA LEU A 151 -4.34 2.23 14.78
C LEU A 151 -5.25 1.18 15.42
N PHE A 152 -6.57 1.36 15.35
CA PHE A 152 -7.53 0.42 15.93
C PHE A 152 -7.53 -0.98 15.31
N PHE A 153 -7.04 -1.14 14.08
CA PHE A 153 -6.94 -2.47 13.46
C PHE A 153 -5.85 -3.34 14.08
N THR A 154 -4.79 -2.72 14.61
CA THR A 154 -3.64 -3.43 15.21
C THR A 154 -3.56 -3.26 16.72
N ALA A 155 -4.32 -2.32 17.30
CA ALA A 155 -4.35 -2.05 18.73
C ALA A 155 -4.63 -3.32 19.57
N GLY A 156 -3.84 -3.49 20.63
CA GLY A 156 -3.90 -4.66 21.51
C GLY A 156 -3.30 -5.93 20.91
N GLY A 157 -2.41 -5.81 19.91
CA GLY A 157 -1.75 -6.94 19.29
C GLY A 157 -2.69 -7.77 18.42
N LYS A 158 -3.68 -7.15 17.78
CA LYS A 158 -4.55 -7.86 16.83
C LYS A 158 -3.82 -8.06 15.51
N ALA A 159 -3.99 -9.24 14.93
CA ALA A 159 -3.59 -9.49 13.56
C ALA A 159 -4.60 -8.81 12.62
N VAL A 160 -4.09 -8.10 11.62
CA VAL A 160 -4.89 -7.49 10.55
C VAL A 160 -4.46 -8.07 9.21
N ASP A 161 -5.43 -8.40 8.38
CA ASP A 161 -5.21 -8.83 7.01
C ASP A 161 -5.39 -7.64 6.05
N MET A 162 -4.44 -7.44 5.15
CA MET A 162 -4.39 -6.27 4.27
C MET A 162 -3.97 -6.65 2.86
N ILE A 163 -4.64 -6.07 1.87
CA ILE A 163 -4.25 -6.18 0.47
C ILE A 163 -4.41 -4.83 -0.23
N GLY A 164 -3.40 -4.43 -1.00
CA GLY A 164 -3.42 -3.17 -1.74
C GLY A 164 -2.27 -3.04 -2.73
N HIS A 165 -2.32 -1.98 -3.54
CA HIS A 165 -1.25 -1.63 -4.47
C HIS A 165 -0.03 -1.03 -3.77
N LEU A 166 1.12 -1.13 -4.43
CA LEU A 166 2.36 -0.49 -3.99
C LEU A 166 2.48 0.89 -4.67
N HIS A 167 2.76 1.92 -3.88
CA HIS A 167 2.84 3.31 -4.36
C HIS A 167 4.29 3.70 -4.72
N CYS A 168 4.83 3.12 -5.79
CA CYS A 168 6.17 3.49 -6.32
C CYS A 168 6.10 3.77 -7.83
N ASP A 169 7.07 4.53 -8.35
CA ASP A 169 7.12 4.95 -9.76
C ASP A 169 7.03 3.80 -10.77
N VAL A 170 7.51 2.62 -10.39
CA VAL A 170 7.49 1.41 -11.24
C VAL A 170 6.12 0.72 -11.29
N PHE A 171 5.20 1.08 -10.40
CA PHE A 171 3.86 0.52 -10.28
C PHE A 171 2.76 1.51 -10.69
N GLY A 172 3.12 2.71 -11.17
CA GLY A 172 2.20 3.81 -11.51
C GLY A 172 2.02 4.05 -13.00
#